data_AF-A0A6J4TBX0-F1
#
_entry.id   AF-A0A6J4TBX0-F1
#
_cell.length_a   1.000
_cell.length_b   1.000
_cell.length_c   1.000
_cell.angle_alpha   90.00
_cell.angle_beta   90.00
_cell.angle_gamma   90.00
#
_symmetry.space_group_name_H-M   'P 1'
#
loop_
_entity.id
_entity.type
_entity.pdbx_description
1 polymer ?
#
loop_
_entity_poly.entity_id
_entity_poly.type
_entity_poly.pdbx_seq_one_letter_code
_entity_poly.pdbx_strand_id
1 'polypeptide(L)'
;MTETAATSGSRRFCVVQFEFPWVLGPADGRFTIREHLGEAPSHVLVLRALGATERRLLARRRGRPRAVAAPPEPAPEPVTTTRVTLVDAAALDGYDAASRWLAGADLDALADAALKRLNRVLYAQRVASADPYAREAALAQALVVRVGFGTGERVA
;
A
#
# COMPACT_ATOMS: atom_id res chain seq x y z
N MET A 1 -25.44 15.63 24.20
CA MET A 1 -24.98 15.10 22.90
C MET A 1 -23.52 15.47 22.71
N THR A 2 -22.60 14.71 23.32
CA THR A 2 -21.15 14.90 23.13
C THR A 2 -20.43 13.71 23.76
N GLU A 3 -20.27 12.61 23.01
CA GLU A 3 -19.25 11.59 23.34
C GLU A 3 -18.94 10.71 22.12
N THR A 4 -18.08 11.20 21.21
CA THR A 4 -17.54 10.39 20.10
C THR A 4 -16.04 10.67 19.88
N ALA A 5 -15.27 10.85 20.95
CA ALA A 5 -13.85 11.23 20.85
C ALA A 5 -12.84 10.27 21.50
N ALA A 6 -13.27 9.19 22.18
CA ALA A 6 -12.34 8.34 22.96
C ALA A 6 -12.00 6.97 22.33
N THR A 7 -12.62 6.56 21.21
CA THR A 7 -12.46 5.18 20.68
C THR A 7 -11.30 5.01 19.69
N SER A 8 -10.67 6.10 19.24
CA SER A 8 -9.63 6.05 18.19
C SER A 8 -8.28 5.54 18.67
N GLY A 9 -8.02 5.57 19.99
CA GLY A 9 -6.74 5.14 20.58
C GLY A 9 -6.61 3.62 20.73
N SER A 10 -7.72 2.92 20.95
CA SER A 10 -7.74 1.47 21.13
C SER A 10 -7.89 0.73 19.80
N ARG A 11 -8.72 1.21 18.87
CA ARG A 11 -8.98 0.50 17.62
C ARG A 11 -7.76 0.42 16.71
N ARG A 12 -7.46 -0.80 16.24
CA ARG A 12 -6.42 -1.07 15.25
C ARG A 12 -7.04 -1.69 14.00
N PHE A 13 -6.55 -1.30 12.84
CA PHE A 13 -7.03 -1.81 11.57
C PHE A 13 -5.93 -2.59 10.88
N CYS A 14 -6.28 -3.75 10.33
CA CYS A 14 -5.38 -4.57 9.54
C CYS A 14 -5.09 -3.89 8.21
N VAL A 15 -3.86 -4.01 7.74
CA VAL A 15 -3.38 -3.33 6.55
C VAL A 15 -2.51 -4.25 5.71
N VAL A 16 -2.74 -4.21 4.40
CA VAL A 16 -1.82 -4.73 3.39
C VAL A 16 -1.43 -3.59 2.46
N GLN A 17 -0.13 -3.37 2.30
CA GLN A 17 0.43 -2.31 1.49
C GLN A 17 1.27 -2.88 0.36
N PHE A 18 1.07 -2.35 -0.85
CA PHE A 18 1.87 -2.63 -2.04
C PHE A 18 2.56 -1.37 -2.53
N GLU A 19 3.75 -1.53 -3.12
CA GLU A 19 4.41 -0.48 -3.90
C GLU A 19 4.68 -1.00 -5.30
N PHE A 20 4.19 -0.29 -6.33
CA PHE A 20 4.40 -0.65 -7.73
C PHE A 20 5.25 0.40 -8.45
N PRO A 21 6.11 0.00 -9.41
CA PRO A 21 6.97 0.90 -10.17
C PRO A 21 6.25 1.65 -11.32
N TRP A 22 4.92 1.76 -11.28
CA TRP A 22 4.13 2.52 -12.26
C TRP A 22 2.83 3.05 -11.65
N VAL A 23 2.17 3.95 -12.37
CA VAL A 23 0.87 4.52 -11.99
C VAL A 23 -0.26 3.55 -12.33
N LEU A 24 -1.05 3.14 -11.33
CA LEU A 24 -2.08 2.10 -11.48
C LEU A 24 -3.36 2.53 -12.22
N GLY A 25 -3.54 3.82 -12.50
CA GLY A 25 -4.69 4.35 -13.24
C GLY A 25 -5.62 5.22 -12.40
N PRO A 26 -6.22 4.73 -11.29
CA PRO A 26 -7.03 5.59 -10.43
C PRO A 26 -6.19 6.71 -9.83
N ALA A 27 -6.80 7.88 -9.66
CA ALA A 27 -6.15 9.04 -9.05
C ALA A 27 -5.82 8.78 -7.57
N ASP A 28 -4.85 9.55 -7.07
CA ASP A 28 -4.52 9.56 -5.65
C ASP A 28 -5.75 9.92 -4.81
N GLY A 29 -5.95 9.20 -3.71
CA GLY A 29 -7.12 9.42 -2.88
C GLY A 29 -7.47 8.24 -1.98
N ARG A 30 -8.61 8.38 -1.31
CA ARG A 30 -9.17 7.39 -0.39
C ARG A 30 -10.53 6.93 -0.91
N PHE A 31 -10.65 5.64 -1.15
CA PHE A 31 -11.82 5.00 -1.74
C PHE A 31 -12.39 3.95 -0.78
N THR A 32 -13.70 3.90 -0.65
CA THR A 32 -14.37 2.86 0.15
C THR A 32 -14.82 1.72 -0.74
N ILE A 33 -14.48 0.49 -0.36
CA ILE A 33 -14.92 -0.73 -1.04
C ILE A 33 -16.11 -1.29 -0.27
N ARG A 34 -17.20 -1.53 -0.99
CA ARG A 34 -18.43 -2.16 -0.48
C ARG A 34 -18.70 -3.41 -1.31
N GLU A 35 -19.25 -4.45 -0.68
CA GLU A 35 -19.62 -5.66 -1.41
C GLU A 35 -20.94 -5.44 -2.16
N HIS A 36 -21.93 -4.82 -1.50
CA HIS A 36 -23.18 -4.38 -2.12
C HIS A 36 -23.49 -2.90 -1.82
N LEU A 37 -24.37 -2.32 -2.65
CA LEU A 37 -24.80 -0.94 -2.49
C LEU A 37 -25.59 -0.78 -1.17
N GLY A 38 -25.21 0.22 -0.37
CA GLY A 38 -25.86 0.50 0.92
C GLY A 38 -25.27 -0.26 2.12
N GLU A 39 -24.43 -1.26 1.90
CA GLU A 39 -23.73 -1.97 2.99
C GLU A 39 -22.59 -1.13 3.56
N ALA A 40 -22.23 -1.42 4.82
CA ALA A 40 -21.03 -0.85 5.43
C ALA A 40 -19.78 -1.17 4.57
N PRO A 41 -18.79 -0.26 4.51
CA PRO A 41 -17.56 -0.53 3.77
C PRO A 41 -16.84 -1.73 4.40
N SER A 42 -16.40 -2.67 3.57
CA SER A 42 -15.57 -3.78 4.03
C SER A 42 -14.10 -3.39 4.09
N HIS A 43 -13.66 -2.54 3.15
CA HIS A 43 -12.27 -2.09 3.08
C HIS A 43 -12.19 -0.62 2.67
N VAL A 44 -11.06 -0.01 2.98
CA VAL A 44 -10.66 1.30 2.47
C VAL A 44 -9.39 1.12 1.65
N LEU A 45 -9.39 1.60 0.41
CA LEU A 45 -8.23 1.66 -0.45
C LEU A 45 -7.67 3.08 -0.43
N VAL A 46 -6.38 3.22 -0.12
CA VAL A 46 -5.65 4.48 -0.24
C VAL A 46 -4.63 4.33 -1.36
N LEU A 47 -4.68 5.24 -2.33
CA LEU A 47 -3.72 5.33 -3.43
C LEU A 47 -2.93 6.62 -3.31
N ARG A 48 -1.61 6.49 -3.44
CA ARG A 48 -0.69 7.63 -3.42
C ARG A 48 0.46 7.41 -4.40
N ALA A 49 0.65 8.33 -5.33
CA ALA A 49 1.86 8.43 -6.12
C ALA A 49 3.00 8.98 -5.26
N LEU A 50 4.15 8.31 -5.31
CA LEU A 50 5.37 8.69 -4.64
C LEU A 50 6.42 8.99 -5.72
N GLY A 51 6.95 10.21 -5.70
CA GLY A 51 8.21 10.49 -6.40
C GLY A 51 9.34 9.72 -5.72
N ALA A 52 10.09 8.90 -6.46
CA ALA A 52 11.20 8.18 -5.86
C ALA A 52 12.32 9.14 -5.47
N THR A 53 12.72 9.13 -4.19
CA THR A 53 14.05 9.57 -3.78
C THR A 53 14.97 8.34 -3.76
N GLU A 54 16.08 8.36 -4.48
CA GLU A 54 17.04 7.24 -4.55
C GLU A 54 17.49 6.77 -3.16
N ARG A 55 17.44 5.45 -2.89
CA ARG A 55 18.04 4.86 -1.68
C ARG A 55 19.53 4.62 -1.88
N ARG A 56 20.36 5.61 -1.58
CA ARG A 56 21.85 5.49 -1.57
C ARG A 56 22.44 4.64 -0.43
N LEU A 57 21.63 3.87 0.30
CA LEU A 57 22.04 3.23 1.56
C LEU A 57 22.87 1.95 1.39
N LEU A 58 23.02 1.40 0.18
CA LEU A 58 23.83 0.20 -0.08
C LEU A 58 25.28 0.49 -0.52
N ALA A 59 25.65 1.76 -0.77
CA ALA A 59 26.99 2.12 -1.24
C ALA A 59 28.07 2.21 -0.13
N ARG A 60 27.71 2.05 1.15
CA ARG A 60 28.62 2.32 2.29
C ARG A 60 29.45 1.13 2.78
N ARG A 61 29.45 -0.03 2.11
CA ARG A 61 30.10 -1.25 2.66
C ARG A 61 31.11 -1.99 1.78
N ARG A 62 31.75 -1.32 0.81
CA ARG A 62 32.95 -1.90 0.15
C ARG A 62 34.07 -0.88 0.07
N GLY A 63 35.03 -1.00 1.00
CA GLY A 63 36.34 -0.39 0.84
C GLY A 63 37.09 -1.07 -0.30
N ARG A 64 37.48 -0.32 -1.32
CA ARG A 64 38.63 -0.57 -2.21
C ARG A 64 38.95 0.69 -3.05
N PRO A 65 40.16 0.80 -3.63
CA PRO A 65 40.99 1.99 -3.64
C PRO A 65 40.53 2.99 -4.70
N ARG A 66 40.97 4.24 -4.53
CA ARG A 66 40.71 5.42 -5.36
C ARG A 66 40.90 5.09 -6.85
N ALA A 67 39.80 4.75 -7.52
CA ALA A 67 39.72 4.68 -8.97
C ALA A 67 39.69 6.11 -9.51
N VAL A 68 40.40 6.31 -10.63
CA VAL A 68 40.45 7.53 -11.43
C VAL A 68 39.04 8.11 -11.57
N ALA A 69 38.91 9.43 -11.38
CA ALA A 69 37.64 10.14 -11.46
C ALA A 69 37.05 9.99 -12.86
N ALA A 70 36.20 8.98 -13.03
CA ALA A 70 35.26 8.92 -14.13
C ALA A 70 34.36 10.16 -14.04
N PRO A 71 33.92 10.74 -15.18
CA PRO A 71 32.90 11.77 -15.18
C PRO A 71 31.71 11.31 -14.31
N PRO A 72 31.09 12.21 -13.53
CA PRO A 72 29.93 11.84 -12.73
C PRO A 72 28.89 11.21 -13.66
N GLU A 73 28.60 9.94 -13.43
CA GLU A 73 27.53 9.23 -14.12
C GLU A 73 26.24 10.02 -13.89
N PRO A 74 25.42 10.27 -14.92
CA PRO A 74 24.20 11.04 -14.75
C PRO A 74 23.34 10.40 -13.66
N ALA A 75 22.82 11.24 -12.75
CA ALA A 75 21.95 10.77 -11.70
C ALA A 75 20.76 10.01 -12.33
N PRO A 76 20.42 8.81 -11.83
CA PRO A 76 19.29 8.04 -12.34
C PRO A 76 18.01 8.86 -12.33
N GLU A 77 17.23 8.77 -13.41
CA GLU A 77 15.96 9.47 -13.54
C GLU A 77 14.97 8.94 -12.49
N PRO A 78 14.31 9.82 -11.70
CA PRO A 78 13.39 9.40 -10.67
C PRO A 78 12.16 8.72 -11.28
N VAL A 79 11.87 7.50 -10.84
CA VAL A 79 10.70 6.73 -11.28
C VAL A 79 9.53 6.98 -10.33
N THR A 80 8.38 7.39 -10.87
CA THR A 80 7.14 7.49 -10.09
C THR A 80 6.70 6.09 -9.66
N THR A 81 6.49 5.90 -8.36
CA THR A 81 5.95 4.66 -7.80
C THR A 81 4.54 4.92 -7.27
N THR A 82 3.66 3.92 -7.30
CA THR A 82 2.36 4.01 -6.63
C THR A 82 2.37 3.15 -5.38
N ARG A 83 2.09 3.77 -4.24
CA ARG A 83 1.79 3.06 -3.00
C ARG A 83 0.29 2.85 -2.89
N VAL A 84 -0.06 1.60 -2.64
CA VAL A 84 -1.43 1.16 -2.39
C VAL A 84 -1.51 0.68 -0.96
N THR A 85 -2.45 1.21 -0.18
CA THR A 85 -2.73 0.70 1.16
C THR A 85 -4.18 0.23 1.22
N LEU A 86 -4.37 -1.07 1.42
CA LEU A 86 -5.68 -1.65 1.68
C LEU A 86 -5.85 -1.83 3.19
N VAL A 87 -6.88 -1.19 3.73
CA VAL A 87 -7.23 -1.21 5.16
C VAL A 87 -8.51 -1.99 5.34
N ASP A 88 -8.50 -3.01 6.20
CA ASP A 88 -9.72 -3.70 6.63
C ASP A 88 -10.55 -2.75 7.50
N ALA A 89 -11.85 -2.61 7.20
CA ALA A 89 -12.75 -1.76 7.98
C ALA A 89 -13.13 -2.38 9.33
N ALA A 90 -12.96 -3.69 9.50
CA ALA A 90 -13.13 -4.37 10.78
C ALA A 90 -11.96 -4.04 11.72
N ALA A 91 -12.26 -3.33 12.80
CA ALA A 91 -11.27 -2.98 13.81
C ALA A 91 -11.00 -4.15 14.77
N LEU A 92 -9.73 -4.27 15.17
CA LEU A 92 -9.27 -5.06 16.30
C LEU A 92 -9.22 -4.20 17.58
N ASP A 93 -9.47 -4.86 18.71
CA ASP A 93 -9.53 -4.23 20.02
C ASP A 93 -8.13 -4.10 20.64
N GLY A 94 -7.45 -3.00 20.34
CA GLY A 94 -6.18 -2.69 20.97
C GLY A 94 -4.96 -3.20 20.22
N TYR A 95 -3.81 -2.73 20.71
CA TYR A 95 -2.51 -3.13 20.19
C TYR A 95 -2.23 -4.63 20.40
N ASP A 96 -2.63 -5.19 21.54
CA ASP A 96 -2.34 -6.59 21.88
C ASP A 96 -3.13 -7.56 21.01
N ALA A 97 -4.41 -7.26 20.73
CA ALA A 97 -5.21 -8.04 19.79
C ALA A 97 -4.61 -7.99 18.39
N ALA A 98 -4.20 -6.81 17.94
CA ALA A 98 -3.57 -6.63 16.63
C ALA A 98 -2.20 -7.30 16.51
N SER A 99 -1.40 -7.29 17.58
CA SER A 99 -0.11 -7.97 17.62
C SER A 99 -0.27 -9.48 17.59
N ARG A 100 -1.24 -10.03 18.33
CA ARG A 100 -1.59 -11.46 18.28
C ARG A 100 -2.10 -11.87 16.90
N TRP A 101 -2.95 -11.05 16.28
CA TRP A 101 -3.41 -11.27 14.91
C TRP A 101 -2.22 -11.35 13.94
N LEU A 102 -1.33 -10.35 13.96
CA LEU A 102 -0.19 -10.31 13.04
C LEU A 102 0.77 -11.49 13.25
N ALA A 103 0.99 -11.91 14.50
CA ALA A 103 1.88 -13.02 14.83
C ALA A 103 1.35 -14.38 14.35
N GLY A 104 0.03 -14.55 14.25
CA GLY A 104 -0.62 -15.78 13.77
C GLY A 104 -1.09 -15.72 12.31
N ALA A 105 -0.82 -14.62 11.61
CA ALA A 105 -1.32 -14.39 10.27
C ALA A 105 -0.51 -15.14 9.21
N ASP A 106 -1.22 -15.72 8.24
CA ASP A 106 -0.63 -16.14 6.97
C ASP A 106 -0.45 -14.90 6.08
N LEU A 107 0.80 -14.41 6.02
CA LEU A 107 1.12 -13.16 5.34
C LEU A 107 0.96 -13.27 3.82
N ASP A 108 1.24 -14.43 3.24
CA ASP A 108 1.12 -14.65 1.80
C ASP A 108 -0.35 -14.73 1.40
N ALA A 109 -1.17 -15.46 2.16
CA ALA A 109 -2.61 -15.51 1.92
C ALA A 109 -3.28 -14.13 2.06
N LEU A 110 -2.84 -13.31 3.02
CA LEU A 110 -3.33 -11.93 3.17
C LEU A 110 -2.92 -11.05 1.99
N ALA A 111 -1.67 -11.18 1.52
CA ALA A 111 -1.19 -10.45 0.35
C ALA A 111 -1.98 -10.82 -0.91
N ASP A 112 -2.21 -12.11 -1.15
CA ASP A 112 -2.99 -12.60 -2.28
C ASP A 112 -4.45 -12.11 -2.23
N ALA A 113 -5.09 -12.19 -1.05
CA ALA A 113 -6.46 -11.71 -0.88
C ALA A 113 -6.56 -10.20 -1.14
N ALA A 114 -5.61 -9.42 -0.63
CA ALA A 114 -5.57 -7.97 -0.84
C ALA A 114 -5.30 -7.62 -2.31
N LEU A 115 -4.43 -8.35 -3.00
CA LEU A 115 -4.16 -8.15 -4.42
C LEU A 115 -5.40 -8.43 -5.28
N LYS A 116 -6.14 -9.50 -4.98
CA LYS A 116 -7.42 -9.80 -5.66
C LYS A 116 -8.43 -8.65 -5.52
N ARG A 117 -8.51 -8.04 -4.33
CA ARG A 117 -9.37 -6.86 -4.11
C ARG A 117 -8.88 -5.65 -4.88
N LEU A 118 -7.57 -5.38 -4.92
CA LEU A 118 -6.99 -4.32 -5.73
C LEU A 118 -7.34 -4.51 -7.22
N ASN A 119 -7.11 -5.70 -7.78
CA ASN A 119 -7.42 -5.98 -9.19
C ASN A 119 -8.91 -5.85 -9.50
N ARG A 120 -9.81 -6.16 -8.55
CA ARG A 120 -11.24 -5.87 -8.72
C ARG A 120 -11.53 -4.37 -8.84
N VAL A 121 -10.84 -3.53 -8.06
CA VAL A 121 -10.96 -2.07 -8.18
C VAL A 121 -10.39 -1.58 -9.50
N LEU A 122 -9.21 -2.06 -9.91
CA LEU A 122 -8.61 -1.69 -11.20
C LEU A 122 -9.50 -2.12 -12.37
N TYR A 123 -10.11 -3.32 -12.30
CA TYR A 123 -11.11 -3.78 -13.25
C TYR A 123 -12.32 -2.83 -13.32
N ALA A 124 -12.87 -2.43 -12.18
CA ALA A 124 -14.01 -1.52 -12.14
C ALA A 124 -13.66 -0.15 -12.74
N GLN A 125 -12.48 0.39 -12.41
CA GLN A 125 -11.96 1.63 -13.00
C GLN A 125 -11.81 1.50 -14.51
N ARG A 126 -11.27 0.36 -14.97
CA ARG A 126 -11.09 0.06 -16.41
C ARG A 126 -12.41 0.13 -17.17
N VAL A 127 -13.45 -0.50 -16.62
CA VAL A 127 -14.81 -0.46 -17.18
C VAL A 127 -15.37 0.97 -17.17
N ALA A 128 -15.26 1.68 -16.04
CA ALA A 128 -15.82 3.02 -15.88
C ALA A 128 -15.16 4.08 -16.77
N SER A 129 -13.85 3.96 -17.00
CA SER A 129 -13.06 4.86 -17.86
C SER A 129 -13.01 4.44 -19.32
N ALA A 130 -13.54 3.26 -19.66
CA ALA A 130 -13.42 2.63 -20.97
C ALA A 130 -11.96 2.55 -21.47
N ASP A 131 -10.99 2.36 -20.57
CA ASP A 131 -9.56 2.27 -20.89
C ASP A 131 -9.16 0.82 -21.17
N PRO A 132 -8.93 0.38 -22.41
CA PRO A 132 -8.55 -1.01 -22.68
C PRO A 132 -7.11 -1.36 -22.23
N TYR A 133 -6.30 -0.38 -21.84
CA TYR A 133 -4.87 -0.57 -21.53
C TYR A 133 -4.56 -0.59 -20.02
N ALA A 134 -5.55 -0.36 -19.15
CA ALA A 134 -5.35 -0.46 -17.71
C ALA A 134 -4.95 -1.89 -17.32
N ARG A 135 -3.75 -2.02 -16.74
CA ARG A 135 -3.13 -3.31 -16.40
C ARG A 135 -3.59 -3.82 -15.04
N GLU A 136 -3.68 -5.13 -14.92
CA GLU A 136 -3.76 -5.81 -13.62
C GLU A 136 -2.40 -5.80 -12.93
N ALA A 137 -2.42 -5.84 -11.60
CA ALA A 137 -1.24 -5.93 -10.76
C ALA A 137 -0.98 -7.38 -10.33
N ALA A 138 0.30 -7.78 -10.26
CA ALA A 138 0.73 -9.07 -9.73
C ALA A 138 1.72 -8.90 -8.58
N LEU A 139 1.74 -9.85 -7.62
CA LEU A 139 2.69 -9.82 -6.50
C LEU A 139 4.14 -9.78 -6.98
N ALA A 140 4.47 -10.52 -8.04
CA ALA A 140 5.80 -10.56 -8.63
C ALA A 140 6.29 -9.20 -9.17
N GLN A 141 5.38 -8.25 -9.38
CA GLN A 141 5.70 -6.91 -9.87
C GLN A 141 5.76 -5.86 -8.74
N ALA A 142 5.35 -6.23 -7.52
CA ALA A 142 5.42 -5.33 -6.37
C ALA A 142 6.88 -5.17 -5.92
N LEU A 143 7.33 -3.92 -5.80
CA LEU A 143 8.64 -3.60 -5.22
C LEU A 143 8.69 -3.98 -3.74
N VAL A 144 7.56 -3.79 -3.05
CA VAL A 144 7.41 -4.13 -1.64
C VAL A 144 5.97 -4.56 -1.36
N VAL A 145 5.84 -5.59 -0.52
CA VAL A 145 4.58 -5.96 0.14
C VAL A 145 4.79 -5.83 1.64
N ARG A 146 3.88 -5.16 2.35
CA ARG A 146 3.91 -5.04 3.81
C ARG A 146 2.54 -5.42 4.38
N VAL A 147 2.54 -6.27 5.39
CA VAL A 147 1.34 -6.61 6.17
C VAL A 147 1.56 -6.10 7.58
N GLY A 148 0.53 -5.48 8.15
CA GLY A 148 0.62 -4.94 9.50
C GLY A 148 -0.71 -4.37 9.98
N PHE A 149 -0.65 -3.54 11.00
CA PHE A 149 -1.83 -2.86 11.53
C PHE A 149 -1.48 -1.44 11.96
N GLY A 150 -2.49 -0.57 11.99
CA GLY A 150 -2.30 0.81 12.41
C GLY A 150 -3.58 1.44 12.94
N THR A 151 -3.47 2.70 13.34
CA THR A 151 -4.65 3.53 13.63
C THR A 151 -5.17 4.09 12.30
N GLY A 152 -6.47 4.37 12.19
CA GLY A 152 -7.10 4.80 10.93
C GLY A 152 -6.52 6.09 10.29
N GLU A 153 -5.68 6.82 11.03
CA GLU A 153 -4.93 8.00 10.59
C GLU A 153 -3.47 7.69 10.18
N ARG A 154 -2.83 6.70 10.81
CA ARG A 154 -1.39 6.37 10.58
C ARG A 154 -1.15 5.39 9.43
N VAL A 155 -2.21 4.92 8.78
CA VAL A 155 -2.16 3.96 7.68
C VAL A 155 -2.23 4.62 6.30
N ALA A 156 -2.39 5.95 6.23
CA ALA A 156 -2.57 6.73 4.99
C ALA A 156 -1.35 7.59 4.62
#